data_AF-A0A8J6Z0I2-F1
#
_entry.id   AF-A0A8J6Z0I2-F1
#
_cell.length_a   1.000
_cell.length_b   1.000
_cell.length_c   1.000
_cell.angle_alpha   90.00
_cell.angle_beta   90.00
_cell.angle_gamma   90.00
#
_symmetry.space_group_name_H-M   'P 1'
#
loop_
_entity.id
_entity.type
_entity.pdbx_description
1 polymer ?
#
loop_
_entity_poly.entity_id
_entity_poly.type
_entity_poly.pdbx_seq_one_letter_code
_entity_poly.pdbx_strand_id
1 'polypeptide(L)'
;MSDLRSSFRERIETLITLYNGNAMKLARDTGVTRSALEKWRKGLSEASRESLEKLARGAGVSLTWLVTGDGDMFPGSAGAHYLAADPGQDCPPVPHAPGGASLTPDPVLERFLDMLEFLGPDLEGIASRARVSRTRITAFRSRETVPTGREREALVRAAGVSSSWIETGLGMMIAAHVRPGERLPRVADDLPAGPSLISDPGRPGGSGAPIDPEGLAVITDHLELLYREKGLPCSAGVLARRAAEIAQDVALVARDPADAEIAVSMALLTIRRTL
;
A
#
# COMPACT_ATOMS: atom_id res chain seq x y z
N MET A 1 14.04 24.03 -13.48
CA MET A 1 13.16 25.05 -14.09
C MET A 1 12.19 24.32 -15.02
N SER A 2 10.91 24.72 -14.96
CA SER A 2 9.69 24.09 -15.51
C SER A 2 9.16 22.92 -14.66
N ASP A 3 7.97 22.97 -14.04
CA ASP A 3 6.98 24.05 -14.02
C ASP A 3 6.10 23.90 -12.77
N LEU A 4 5.71 25.03 -12.16
CA LEU A 4 4.91 25.08 -10.91
C LEU A 4 3.44 24.70 -11.13
N ARG A 5 3.09 24.12 -12.28
CA ARG A 5 1.78 23.57 -12.62
C ARG A 5 1.97 22.38 -13.56
N SER A 6 2.16 21.19 -13.01
CA SER A 6 2.18 19.95 -13.82
C SER A 6 0.90 19.87 -14.66
N SER A 7 0.99 19.51 -15.94
CA SER A 7 -0.19 19.50 -16.80
C SER A 7 -1.23 18.48 -16.30
N PHE A 8 -2.51 18.64 -16.67
CA PHE A 8 -3.55 17.65 -16.30
C PHE A 8 -3.15 16.22 -16.67
N ARG A 9 -2.49 16.06 -17.82
CA ARG A 9 -1.91 14.79 -18.28
C ARG A 9 -0.89 14.21 -17.30
N GLU A 10 0.05 15.03 -16.82
CA GLU A 10 1.07 14.60 -15.88
C GLU A 10 0.47 14.22 -14.53
N ARG A 11 -0.60 14.90 -14.09
CA ARG A 11 -1.32 14.54 -12.88
C ARG A 11 -2.06 13.22 -13.01
N ILE A 12 -2.66 12.94 -14.17
CA ILE A 12 -3.22 11.61 -14.47
C ILE A 12 -2.11 10.55 -14.49
N GLU A 13 -0.94 10.84 -15.06
CA GLU A 13 0.18 9.89 -15.05
C GLU A 13 0.68 9.64 -13.63
N THR A 14 0.76 10.68 -12.80
CA THR A 14 1.11 10.58 -11.37
C THR A 14 0.13 9.68 -10.64
N LEU A 15 -1.18 9.83 -10.89
CA LEU A 15 -2.19 8.93 -10.34
C LEU A 15 -2.01 7.49 -10.82
N ILE A 16 -1.68 7.27 -12.09
CA ILE A 16 -1.41 5.92 -12.61
C ILE A 16 -0.17 5.31 -11.94
N THR A 17 0.88 6.10 -11.70
CA THR A 17 2.09 5.67 -10.98
C THR A 17 1.79 5.31 -9.53
N LEU A 18 0.94 6.09 -8.83
CA LEU A 18 0.46 5.75 -7.48
C LEU A 18 -0.26 4.39 -7.44
N TYR A 19 -0.86 4.00 -8.56
CA TYR A 19 -1.49 2.69 -8.76
C TYR A 19 -0.54 1.68 -9.43
N ASN A 20 0.77 1.79 -9.18
CA ASN A 20 1.82 0.90 -9.71
C ASN A 20 1.85 0.82 -11.24
N GLY A 21 1.46 1.89 -11.93
CA GLY A 21 1.38 1.90 -13.40
C GLY A 21 0.10 1.27 -13.96
N ASN A 22 -0.82 0.81 -13.12
CA ASN A 22 -2.02 0.09 -13.55
C ASN A 22 -3.24 1.01 -13.71
N ALA A 23 -3.39 1.57 -14.91
CA ALA A 23 -4.53 2.40 -15.27
C ALA A 23 -5.89 1.67 -15.20
N MET A 24 -5.91 0.32 -15.36
CA MET A 24 -7.14 -0.46 -15.26
C MET A 24 -7.61 -0.55 -13.80
N LYS A 25 -6.66 -0.69 -12.87
CA LYS A 25 -6.95 -0.66 -11.44
C LYS A 25 -7.46 0.72 -11.01
N LEU A 26 -6.78 1.79 -11.44
CA LEU A 26 -7.24 3.17 -11.19
C LEU A 26 -8.68 3.37 -11.69
N ALA A 27 -8.98 2.96 -12.92
CA ALA A 27 -10.33 3.03 -13.50
C ALA A 27 -11.37 2.32 -12.64
N ARG A 28 -11.08 1.08 -12.22
CA ARG A 28 -11.97 0.27 -11.40
C ARG A 28 -12.25 0.92 -10.04
N ASP A 29 -11.20 1.36 -9.36
CA ASP A 29 -11.30 1.89 -7.99
C ASP A 29 -11.94 3.29 -7.94
N THR A 30 -11.85 4.05 -9.03
CA THR A 30 -12.44 5.39 -9.15
C THR A 30 -13.80 5.41 -9.85
N GLY A 31 -14.21 4.31 -10.49
CA GLY A 31 -15.47 4.23 -11.23
C GLY A 31 -15.47 5.02 -12.55
N VAL A 32 -14.30 5.40 -13.08
CA VAL A 32 -14.16 5.94 -14.45
C VAL A 32 -13.72 4.85 -15.42
N THR A 33 -14.01 5.02 -16.70
CA THR A 33 -13.62 4.02 -17.70
C THR A 33 -12.14 4.12 -18.05
N ARG A 34 -11.49 2.97 -18.30
CA ARG A 34 -10.10 2.91 -18.78
C ARG A 34 -9.90 3.74 -20.06
N SER A 35 -10.86 3.66 -20.99
CA SER A 35 -10.83 4.41 -22.24
C SER A 35 -10.85 5.92 -22.02
N ALA A 36 -11.54 6.41 -20.97
CA ALA A 36 -11.51 7.82 -20.60
C ALA A 36 -10.14 8.23 -20.04
N LEU A 37 -9.56 7.45 -19.12
CA LEU A 37 -8.21 7.68 -18.61
C LEU A 37 -7.15 7.72 -19.72
N GLU A 38 -7.20 6.80 -20.68
CA GLU A 38 -6.27 6.79 -21.80
C GLU A 38 -6.44 8.01 -22.72
N LYS A 39 -7.67 8.48 -22.94
CA LYS A 39 -7.95 9.69 -23.72
C LYS A 39 -7.42 10.94 -22.99
N TRP A 40 -7.66 11.06 -21.69
CA TRP A 40 -7.13 12.17 -20.88
C TRP A 40 -5.60 12.17 -20.84
N ARG A 41 -4.99 10.99 -20.68
CA ARG A 41 -3.53 10.82 -20.74
C ARG A 41 -2.95 11.23 -22.10
N LYS A 42 -3.67 11.01 -23.20
CA LYS A 42 -3.22 11.41 -24.55
C LYS A 42 -3.60 12.86 -24.91
N GLY A 43 -4.33 13.57 -24.04
CA GLY A 43 -4.85 14.91 -24.33
C GLY A 43 -5.94 14.93 -25.41
N LEU A 44 -6.61 13.79 -25.66
CA LEU A 44 -7.60 13.63 -26.71
C LEU A 44 -9.03 14.00 -26.28
N SER A 45 -9.24 14.24 -24.99
CA SER A 45 -10.54 14.58 -24.42
C SER A 45 -10.34 15.38 -23.14
N GLU A 46 -11.27 16.28 -22.85
CA GLU A 46 -11.38 16.89 -21.53
C GLU A 46 -12.16 15.97 -20.60
N ALA A 47 -11.88 16.07 -19.29
CA ALA A 47 -12.58 15.33 -18.26
C ALA A 47 -13.79 16.15 -17.78
N SER A 48 -14.96 15.51 -17.66
CA SER A 48 -16.12 16.17 -17.07
C SER A 48 -15.89 16.38 -15.57
N ARG A 49 -16.53 17.41 -15.01
CA ARG A 49 -16.51 17.67 -13.55
C ARG A 49 -16.89 16.44 -12.73
N GLU A 50 -17.96 15.74 -13.13
CA GLU A 50 -18.40 14.50 -12.49
C GLU A 50 -17.31 13.42 -12.50
N SER A 51 -16.58 13.29 -13.61
CA SER A 51 -15.50 12.31 -13.74
C SER A 51 -14.31 12.68 -12.86
N LEU A 52 -13.98 13.97 -12.76
CA LEU A 52 -12.92 14.47 -11.90
C LEU A 52 -13.25 14.26 -10.41
N GLU A 53 -14.50 14.49 -10.02
CA GLU A 53 -14.98 14.23 -8.66
C GLU A 53 -14.91 12.74 -8.30
N LYS A 54 -15.29 11.85 -9.23
CA LYS A 54 -15.13 10.39 -9.07
C LYS A 54 -13.66 9.99 -8.92
N LEU A 55 -12.79 10.56 -9.76
CA LEU A 55 -11.35 10.29 -9.72
C LEU A 55 -10.73 10.75 -8.40
N ALA A 56 -11.00 11.98 -7.99
CA ALA A 56 -10.49 12.56 -6.75
C ALA A 56 -10.94 11.75 -5.52
N ARG A 57 -12.22 11.41 -5.46
CA ARG A 57 -12.79 10.64 -4.35
C ARG A 57 -12.24 9.20 -4.29
N GLY A 58 -12.18 8.51 -5.43
CA GLY A 58 -11.72 7.13 -5.49
C GLY A 58 -10.21 6.96 -5.30
N ALA A 59 -9.42 7.97 -5.69
CA ALA A 59 -7.98 7.99 -5.49
C ALA A 59 -7.54 8.66 -4.18
N GLY A 60 -8.47 9.24 -3.42
CA GLY A 60 -8.17 9.95 -2.16
C GLY A 60 -7.33 11.21 -2.34
N VAL A 61 -7.41 11.86 -3.52
CA VAL A 61 -6.64 13.08 -3.83
C VAL A 61 -7.51 14.33 -3.81
N SER A 62 -6.87 15.48 -3.67
CA SER A 62 -7.50 16.79 -3.72
C SER A 62 -8.02 17.07 -5.14
N LEU A 63 -9.31 17.37 -5.25
CA LEU A 63 -9.92 17.80 -6.50
C LEU A 63 -9.26 19.09 -7.02
N THR A 64 -8.94 20.02 -6.13
CA THR A 64 -8.27 21.29 -6.47
C THR A 64 -6.92 21.02 -7.10
N TRP A 65 -6.10 20.16 -6.49
CA TRP A 65 -4.82 19.75 -7.05
C TRP A 65 -5.00 19.04 -8.39
N LEU A 66 -5.98 18.13 -8.50
CA LEU A 66 -6.22 17.38 -9.73
C LEU A 66 -6.59 18.28 -10.91
N VAL A 67 -7.35 19.37 -10.68
CA VAL A 67 -7.83 20.27 -11.73
C VAL A 67 -6.84 21.38 -12.04
N THR A 68 -6.26 22.01 -11.02
CA THR A 68 -5.45 23.21 -11.17
C THR A 68 -3.95 22.93 -11.12
N GLY A 69 -3.56 21.82 -10.48
CA GLY A 69 -2.19 21.55 -10.08
C GLY A 69 -1.77 22.32 -8.82
N ASP A 70 -2.65 23.17 -8.29
CA ASP A 70 -2.37 24.01 -7.13
C ASP A 70 -2.76 23.30 -5.83
N GLY A 71 -1.95 23.50 -4.79
CA GLY A 71 -2.15 22.93 -3.45
C GLY A 71 -1.61 21.50 -3.31
N ASP A 72 -1.92 20.89 -2.18
CA ASP A 72 -1.46 19.54 -1.86
C ASP A 72 -2.28 18.46 -2.58
N MET A 73 -1.58 17.43 -3.08
CA MET A 73 -2.19 16.27 -3.71
C MET A 73 -3.09 15.50 -2.74
N PHE A 74 -2.69 15.36 -1.49
CA PHE A 74 -3.47 14.67 -0.46
C PHE A 74 -4.03 15.70 0.52
N PRO A 75 -5.36 15.83 0.64
CA PRO A 75 -5.96 16.73 1.61
C PRO A 75 -5.61 16.23 3.02
N GLY A 76 -4.66 16.91 3.68
CA GLY A 76 -4.15 16.53 5.00
C GLY A 76 -2.65 16.76 5.22
N SER A 77 -1.87 17.05 4.16
CA SER A 77 -0.41 17.22 4.29
C SER A 77 0.06 18.63 4.70
N ALA A 78 -0.78 19.66 4.60
CA ALA A 78 -0.52 21.01 5.09
C ALA A 78 -1.78 21.56 5.76
N GLY A 79 -1.71 21.76 7.08
CA GLY A 79 -2.67 22.55 7.85
C GLY A 79 -4.10 22.02 7.84
N ALA A 80 -4.50 21.35 8.93
CA ALA A 80 -5.87 21.00 9.22
C ALA A 80 -6.80 22.22 9.23
N HIS A 81 -7.35 22.59 8.08
CA HIS A 81 -8.56 23.42 7.97
C HIS A 81 -9.20 23.21 6.60
N TYR A 82 -10.06 22.20 6.48
CA TYR A 82 -11.31 22.37 5.74
C TYR A 82 -12.41 21.51 6.39
N LEU A 83 -13.33 22.21 7.04
CA LEU A 83 -14.68 21.82 7.42
C LEU A 83 -14.82 20.55 8.26
N ALA A 84 -14.94 20.78 9.57
CA ALA A 84 -15.87 20.04 10.39
C ALA A 84 -17.18 19.85 9.59
N ALA A 85 -17.41 18.62 9.15
CA ALA A 85 -18.71 18.19 8.72
C ALA A 85 -19.64 18.32 9.94
N ASP A 86 -20.60 19.24 9.80
CA ASP A 86 -21.74 19.42 10.66
C ASP A 86 -22.42 18.07 10.94
N PRO A 87 -22.60 17.61 12.19
CA PRO A 87 -23.21 16.32 12.50
C PRO A 87 -24.75 16.34 12.33
N GLY A 88 -25.25 16.95 11.25
CA GLY A 88 -26.66 17.33 11.11
C GLY A 88 -27.30 17.15 9.73
N GLN A 89 -26.64 16.52 8.74
CA GLN A 89 -27.32 16.17 7.49
C GLN A 89 -27.71 14.69 7.47
N ASP A 90 -29.01 14.48 7.74
CA ASP A 90 -29.78 13.30 7.37
C ASP A 90 -29.48 12.89 5.92
N CYS A 91 -28.67 11.85 5.74
CA CYS A 91 -28.70 11.07 4.52
C CYS A 91 -30.08 10.39 4.44
N PRO A 92 -30.88 10.60 3.38
CA PRO A 92 -32.07 9.79 3.20
C PRO A 92 -31.67 8.32 3.09
N PRO A 93 -32.39 7.40 3.76
CA PRO A 93 -32.05 5.99 3.75
C PRO A 93 -32.17 5.48 2.31
N VAL A 94 -31.07 4.95 1.79
CA VAL A 94 -31.09 4.21 0.52
C VAL A 94 -32.06 3.05 0.70
N PRO A 95 -33.12 2.92 -0.12
CA PRO A 95 -34.08 1.84 0.07
C PRO A 95 -33.38 0.50 -0.15
N HIS A 96 -33.20 -0.26 0.93
CA HIS A 96 -32.85 -1.67 0.86
C HIS A 96 -34.02 -2.42 0.25
N ALA A 97 -33.96 -2.65 -1.06
CA ALA A 97 -34.85 -3.60 -1.72
C ALA A 97 -34.61 -5.01 -1.14
N PRO A 98 -35.64 -5.73 -0.70
CA PRO A 98 -35.47 -7.09 -0.23
C PRO A 98 -35.39 -8.04 -1.42
N GLY A 99 -34.48 -9.02 -1.35
CA GLY A 99 -34.62 -10.25 -2.11
C GLY A 99 -34.10 -10.24 -3.55
N GLY A 100 -32.79 -10.05 -3.70
CA GLY A 100 -32.05 -10.51 -4.87
C GLY A 100 -30.62 -10.81 -4.45
N ALA A 101 -30.16 -12.05 -4.59
CA ALA A 101 -28.78 -12.42 -4.30
C ALA A 101 -27.84 -11.58 -5.20
N SER A 102 -27.32 -10.49 -4.63
CA SER A 102 -26.39 -9.61 -5.30
C SER A 102 -25.08 -10.38 -5.45
N LEU A 103 -24.76 -10.76 -6.69
CA LEU A 103 -23.48 -11.36 -7.10
C LEU A 103 -22.36 -10.31 -7.04
N THR A 104 -22.18 -9.63 -5.90
CA THR A 104 -20.98 -8.85 -5.67
C THR A 104 -19.83 -9.85 -5.54
N PRO A 105 -18.80 -9.79 -6.40
CA PRO A 105 -17.65 -10.67 -6.27
C PRO A 105 -17.05 -10.50 -4.89
N ASP A 106 -16.77 -11.63 -4.22
CA ASP A 106 -16.19 -11.65 -2.88
C ASP A 106 -14.89 -10.82 -2.90
N PRO A 107 -14.83 -9.68 -2.18
CA PRO A 107 -13.70 -8.77 -2.25
C PRO A 107 -12.41 -9.41 -1.71
N VAL A 108 -12.52 -10.42 -0.85
CA VAL A 108 -11.39 -11.21 -0.35
C VAL A 108 -10.86 -12.12 -1.45
N LEU A 109 -11.75 -12.76 -2.20
CA LEU A 109 -11.38 -13.58 -3.35
C LEU A 109 -10.71 -12.74 -4.44
N GLU A 110 -11.25 -11.58 -4.76
CA GLU A 110 -10.67 -10.69 -5.78
C GLU A 110 -9.26 -10.21 -5.37
N ARG A 111 -9.05 -9.80 -4.11
CA ARG A 111 -7.71 -9.44 -3.61
C ARG A 111 -6.74 -10.62 -3.63
N PHE A 112 -7.23 -11.82 -3.32
CA PHE A 112 -6.44 -13.04 -3.41
C PHE A 112 -6.04 -13.35 -4.86
N LEU A 113 -6.93 -13.17 -5.83
CA LEU A 113 -6.62 -13.36 -7.25
C LEU A 113 -5.63 -12.30 -7.76
N ASP A 114 -5.80 -11.04 -7.36
CA ASP A 114 -4.86 -9.95 -7.66
C ASP A 114 -3.46 -10.28 -7.10
N MET A 115 -3.37 -10.86 -5.90
CA MET A 115 -2.11 -11.36 -5.33
C MET A 115 -1.51 -12.47 -6.19
N LEU A 116 -2.28 -13.49 -6.59
CA LEU A 116 -1.75 -14.57 -7.45
C LEU A 116 -1.25 -14.05 -8.80
N GLU A 117 -1.90 -13.02 -9.34
CA GLU A 117 -1.47 -12.36 -10.57
C GLU A 117 -0.16 -11.56 -10.36
N PHE A 118 -0.07 -10.82 -9.25
CA PHE A 118 1.14 -10.08 -8.86
C PHE A 118 2.36 -10.97 -8.64
N LEU A 119 2.18 -12.14 -8.02
CA LEU A 119 3.26 -13.10 -7.74
C LEU A 119 3.86 -13.73 -9.02
N GLY A 120 3.13 -13.67 -10.15
CA GLY A 120 3.61 -14.01 -11.48
C GLY A 120 4.51 -15.26 -11.54
N PRO A 121 5.81 -15.13 -11.90
CA PRO A 121 6.74 -16.26 -12.06
C PRO A 121 7.15 -16.95 -10.74
N ASP A 122 7.09 -16.26 -9.59
CA ASP A 122 7.43 -16.87 -8.29
C ASP A 122 6.34 -17.77 -7.73
N LEU A 123 5.16 -17.70 -8.35
CA LEU A 123 3.97 -18.40 -7.91
C LEU A 123 4.19 -19.91 -7.83
N GLU A 124 5.05 -20.47 -8.69
CA GLU A 124 5.37 -21.90 -8.67
C GLU A 124 6.19 -22.31 -7.43
N GLY A 125 7.16 -21.48 -7.03
CA GLY A 125 7.89 -21.68 -5.79
C GLY A 125 7.00 -21.51 -4.55
N ILE A 126 6.12 -20.51 -4.57
CA ILE A 126 5.16 -20.24 -3.49
C ILE A 126 4.13 -21.38 -3.38
N ALA A 127 3.59 -21.86 -4.51
CA ALA A 127 2.64 -22.96 -4.55
C ALA A 127 3.26 -24.26 -4.03
N SER A 128 4.53 -24.53 -4.39
CA SER A 128 5.29 -25.65 -3.86
C SER A 128 5.44 -25.58 -2.34
N ARG A 129 5.80 -24.41 -1.79
CA ARG A 129 5.87 -24.19 -0.33
C ARG A 129 4.52 -24.33 0.36
N ALA A 130 3.46 -23.85 -0.28
CA ALA A 130 2.07 -23.96 0.21
C ALA A 130 1.48 -25.35 0.04
N ARG A 131 2.19 -26.29 -0.61
CA ARG A 131 1.70 -27.64 -0.99
C ARG A 131 0.42 -27.58 -1.84
N VAL A 132 0.28 -26.56 -2.66
CA VAL A 132 -0.82 -26.41 -3.63
C VAL A 132 -0.32 -26.80 -5.00
N SER A 133 -1.03 -27.70 -5.68
CA SER A 133 -0.62 -28.17 -7.01
C SER A 133 -0.74 -27.08 -8.07
N ARG A 134 0.14 -27.11 -9.07
CA ARG A 134 0.11 -26.18 -10.21
C ARG A 134 -1.25 -26.16 -10.92
N THR A 135 -1.86 -27.34 -11.11
CA THR A 135 -3.21 -27.47 -11.69
C THR A 135 -4.25 -26.68 -10.91
N ARG A 136 -4.20 -26.71 -9.57
CA ARG A 136 -5.11 -25.93 -8.74
C ARG A 136 -4.88 -24.44 -8.84
N ILE A 137 -3.63 -24.00 -8.84
CA ILE A 137 -3.31 -22.58 -9.02
C ILE A 137 -3.85 -22.05 -10.36
N THR A 138 -3.68 -22.82 -11.44
CA THR A 138 -4.25 -22.47 -12.75
C THR A 138 -5.77 -22.38 -12.69
N ALA A 139 -6.43 -23.35 -12.04
CA ALA A 139 -7.88 -23.35 -11.86
C ALA A 139 -8.39 -22.16 -11.00
N PHE A 140 -7.59 -21.68 -10.05
CA PHE A 140 -7.92 -20.46 -9.30
C PHE A 140 -7.82 -19.22 -10.20
N ARG A 141 -6.75 -19.10 -11.00
CA ARG A 141 -6.54 -17.97 -11.91
C ARG A 141 -7.59 -17.89 -13.03
N SER A 142 -8.02 -19.03 -13.55
CA SER A 142 -9.12 -19.10 -14.53
C SER A 142 -10.50 -18.92 -13.92
N ARG A 143 -10.59 -18.77 -12.58
CA ARG A 143 -11.85 -18.73 -11.81
C ARG A 143 -12.70 -19.99 -11.98
N GLU A 144 -12.10 -21.10 -12.41
CA GLU A 144 -12.76 -22.40 -12.55
C GLU A 144 -13.08 -23.00 -11.18
N THR A 145 -12.25 -22.70 -10.17
CA THR A 145 -12.47 -23.14 -8.78
C THR A 145 -12.19 -22.03 -7.79
N VAL A 146 -12.90 -22.08 -6.66
CA VAL A 146 -12.69 -21.17 -5.53
C VAL A 146 -11.71 -21.82 -4.54
N PRO A 147 -10.59 -21.16 -4.18
CA PRO A 147 -9.65 -21.68 -3.21
C PRO A 147 -10.31 -21.77 -1.83
N THR A 148 -10.10 -22.89 -1.13
CA THR A 148 -10.57 -23.07 0.25
C THR A 148 -9.86 -22.10 1.20
N GLY A 149 -10.45 -21.85 2.38
CA GLY A 149 -9.82 -20.99 3.40
C GLY A 149 -8.39 -21.43 3.77
N ARG A 150 -8.16 -22.75 3.90
CA ARG A 150 -6.83 -23.32 4.15
C ARG A 150 -5.84 -23.10 3.01
N GLU A 151 -6.29 -23.25 1.76
CA GLU A 151 -5.43 -23.01 0.59
C GLU A 151 -5.06 -21.54 0.47
N ARG A 152 -6.02 -20.63 0.73
CA ARG A 152 -5.73 -19.19 0.78
C ARG A 152 -4.69 -18.90 1.85
N GLU A 153 -4.93 -19.32 3.09
CA GLU A 153 -4.00 -19.07 4.20
C GLU A 153 -2.60 -19.64 3.94
N ALA A 154 -2.51 -20.84 3.39
CA ALA A 154 -1.23 -21.47 3.05
C ALA A 154 -0.46 -20.69 1.97
N LEU A 155 -1.14 -20.21 0.92
CA LEU A 155 -0.51 -19.43 -0.14
C LEU A 155 -0.07 -18.05 0.34
N VAL A 156 -0.87 -17.41 1.18
CA VAL A 156 -0.59 -16.11 1.78
C VAL A 156 0.64 -16.17 2.67
N ARG A 157 0.68 -17.18 3.55
CA ARG A 157 1.84 -17.45 4.39
C ARG A 157 3.09 -17.78 3.57
N ALA A 158 2.95 -18.60 2.53
CA ALA A 158 4.07 -18.99 1.67
C ALA A 158 4.58 -17.83 0.78
N ALA A 159 3.73 -16.85 0.49
CA ALA A 159 4.06 -15.62 -0.20
C ALA A 159 4.68 -14.56 0.73
N GLY A 160 4.55 -14.72 2.05
CA GLY A 160 4.95 -13.69 3.02
C GLY A 160 3.99 -12.50 3.07
N VAL A 161 2.76 -12.67 2.57
CA VAL A 161 1.72 -11.65 2.55
C VAL A 161 0.97 -11.69 3.89
N SER A 162 0.62 -10.54 4.44
CA SER A 162 -0.19 -10.47 5.66
C SER A 162 -1.63 -10.93 5.37
N SER A 163 -2.19 -11.76 6.24
CA SER A 163 -3.61 -12.14 6.22
C SER A 163 -4.53 -10.92 6.30
N SER A 164 -4.12 -9.88 7.05
CA SER A 164 -4.89 -8.65 7.21
C SER A 164 -5.09 -7.91 5.89
N TRP A 165 -4.11 -7.96 4.97
CA TRP A 165 -4.21 -7.34 3.65
C TRP A 165 -5.28 -8.00 2.78
N ILE A 166 -5.38 -9.34 2.82
CA ILE A 166 -6.41 -10.07 2.08
C ILE A 166 -7.81 -9.85 2.65
N GLU A 167 -7.94 -9.66 3.97
CA GLU A 167 -9.23 -9.49 4.63
C GLU A 167 -9.74 -8.06 4.58
N THR A 168 -8.85 -7.07 4.74
CA THR A 168 -9.25 -5.65 4.87
C THR A 168 -8.86 -4.79 3.66
N GLY A 169 -7.91 -5.24 2.83
CA GLY A 169 -7.31 -4.42 1.78
C GLY A 169 -6.38 -3.33 2.32
N LEU A 170 -6.13 -3.29 3.64
CA LEU A 170 -5.25 -2.35 4.32
C LEU A 170 -3.91 -3.06 4.62
N GLY A 171 -2.79 -2.35 4.37
CA GLY A 171 -1.42 -2.88 4.48
C GLY A 171 -0.74 -3.06 3.11
N MET A 172 0.56 -3.40 3.10
CA MET A 172 1.29 -3.64 1.84
C MET A 172 1.27 -5.11 1.42
N MET A 173 1.18 -5.35 0.11
CA MET A 173 1.31 -6.67 -0.51
C MET A 173 2.79 -7.08 -0.50
N ILE A 174 3.25 -7.77 0.55
CA ILE A 174 4.65 -8.22 0.66
C ILE A 174 4.79 -9.60 0.04
N ALA A 175 5.32 -9.69 -1.18
CA ALA A 175 5.84 -10.94 -1.73
C ALA A 175 7.30 -11.08 -1.28
N ALA A 176 7.56 -11.89 -0.26
CA ALA A 176 8.92 -12.17 0.20
C ALA A 176 9.68 -12.94 -0.88
N HIS A 177 10.49 -12.21 -1.66
CA HIS A 177 11.34 -12.76 -2.70
C HIS A 177 12.65 -13.29 -2.07
N VAL A 178 12.56 -14.43 -1.37
CA VAL A 178 13.75 -15.19 -0.93
C VAL A 178 14.01 -16.27 -1.98
N ARG A 179 15.11 -16.18 -2.73
CA ARG A 179 15.51 -17.20 -3.71
C ARG A 179 15.77 -18.54 -2.99
N PRO A 180 15.48 -19.69 -3.61
CA PRO A 180 15.81 -20.99 -3.02
C PRO A 180 17.33 -21.12 -2.87
N GLY A 181 17.82 -21.19 -1.63
CA GLY A 181 19.24 -21.39 -1.31
C GLY A 181 20.04 -20.12 -0.96
N GLU A 182 19.44 -18.93 -1.09
CA GLU A 182 20.06 -17.69 -0.67
C GLU A 182 19.80 -17.50 0.84
N ARG A 183 20.83 -17.71 1.68
CA ARG A 183 20.79 -17.17 3.04
C ARG A 183 20.57 -15.67 2.89
N LEU A 184 19.59 -15.11 3.60
CA LEU A 184 19.50 -13.66 3.79
C LEU A 184 20.93 -13.16 4.03
N PRO A 185 21.43 -12.15 3.29
CA PRO A 185 22.66 -11.51 3.69
C PRO A 185 22.48 -11.16 5.17
N ARG A 186 23.43 -11.56 6.01
CA ARG A 186 23.48 -11.06 7.38
C ARG A 186 23.69 -9.56 7.25
N VAL A 187 22.60 -8.82 7.13
CA VAL A 187 22.59 -7.35 7.16
C VAL A 187 23.08 -6.86 8.54
N ALA A 188 23.12 -7.76 9.54
CA ALA A 188 23.78 -7.55 10.83
C ALA A 188 25.31 -7.41 10.76
N ASP A 189 25.99 -7.86 9.70
CA ASP A 189 27.47 -7.82 9.67
C ASP A 189 28.03 -6.48 9.14
N ASP A 190 27.22 -5.69 8.41
CA ASP A 190 27.62 -4.38 7.82
C ASP A 190 26.83 -3.18 8.37
N LEU A 191 25.79 -3.38 9.19
CA LEU A 191 25.27 -2.28 10.01
C LEU A 191 26.20 -2.08 11.22
N PRO A 192 26.59 -0.83 11.54
CA PRO A 192 27.22 -0.58 12.84
C PRO A 192 26.25 -1.08 13.92
N ALA A 193 26.74 -1.84 14.89
CA ALA A 193 25.95 -2.25 16.05
C ALA A 193 25.41 -0.98 16.73
N GLY A 194 24.18 -0.61 16.38
CA GLY A 194 23.50 0.56 16.89
C GLY A 194 22.98 0.29 18.30
N PRO A 195 22.69 1.36 19.07
CA PRO A 195 22.00 1.19 20.35
C PRO A 195 20.66 0.47 20.13
N SER A 196 20.31 -0.42 21.07
CA SER A 196 19.06 -1.17 21.02
C SER A 196 17.87 -0.22 20.85
N LEU A 197 17.04 -0.46 19.83
CA LEU A 197 15.96 0.43 19.38
C LEU A 197 14.78 0.55 20.35
N ILE A 198 14.80 -0.20 21.46
CA ILE A 198 13.72 -0.29 22.44
C ILE A 198 14.31 -0.42 23.84
N SER A 199 14.04 0.57 24.67
CA SER A 199 14.24 0.48 26.13
C SER A 199 13.27 -0.54 26.74
N ASP A 200 13.74 -1.40 27.64
CA ASP A 200 12.92 -2.36 28.42
C ASP A 200 12.47 -1.75 29.76
N PRO A 201 11.19 -1.40 29.96
CA PRO A 201 10.65 -1.06 31.27
C PRO A 201 9.61 -2.11 31.65
N GLY A 202 10.08 -3.22 32.22
CA GLY A 202 9.28 -4.40 32.53
C GLY A 202 7.85 -4.14 33.01
N ARG A 203 6.87 -4.47 32.15
CA ARG A 203 5.53 -4.89 32.55
C ARG A 203 4.76 -5.58 31.41
N PRO A 204 4.02 -6.67 31.71
CA PRO A 204 3.13 -7.31 30.75
C PRO A 204 1.77 -6.59 30.69
N GLY A 205 1.40 -6.13 29.50
CA GLY A 205 0.07 -5.61 29.18
C GLY A 205 0.00 -5.32 27.69
N GLY A 206 -0.64 -6.21 26.94
CA GLY A 206 -0.67 -6.22 25.48
C GLY A 206 -1.21 -4.93 24.86
N SER A 207 -0.29 -4.06 24.47
CA SER A 207 -0.43 -3.03 23.45
C SER A 207 0.95 -2.98 22.79
N GLY A 208 1.01 -3.07 21.46
CA GLY A 208 2.26 -3.28 20.70
C GLY A 208 3.39 -2.40 21.21
N ALA A 209 4.61 -2.94 21.27
CA ALA A 209 5.76 -2.26 21.84
C ALA A 209 5.92 -0.89 21.15
N PRO A 210 5.68 0.24 21.85
CA PRO A 210 5.82 1.55 21.23
C PRO A 210 7.29 1.74 20.86
N ILE A 211 7.55 2.16 19.62
CA ILE A 211 8.91 2.56 19.23
C ILE A 211 9.27 3.78 20.07
N ASP A 212 10.40 3.69 20.78
CA ASP A 212 10.88 4.80 21.59
C ASP A 212 11.49 5.91 20.71
N PRO A 213 11.75 7.11 21.26
CA PRO A 213 12.31 8.22 20.48
C PRO A 213 13.66 7.90 19.81
N GLU A 214 14.43 6.97 20.39
CA GLU A 214 15.73 6.54 19.86
C GLU A 214 15.53 5.66 18.63
N GLY A 215 14.60 4.70 18.67
CA GLY A 215 14.20 3.91 17.51
C GLY A 215 13.68 4.76 16.35
N LEU A 216 12.90 5.82 16.65
CA LEU A 216 12.42 6.75 15.63
C LEU A 216 13.56 7.56 14.97
N ALA A 217 14.57 7.94 15.76
CA ALA A 217 15.76 8.61 15.23
C ALA A 217 16.54 7.69 14.28
N VAL A 218 16.71 6.41 14.62
CA VAL A 218 17.39 5.44 13.76
C VAL A 218 16.65 5.23 12.44
N ILE A 219 15.32 5.12 12.47
CA ILE A 219 14.51 5.03 11.24
C ILE A 219 14.71 6.27 10.37
N THR A 220 14.74 7.46 10.99
CA THR A 220 14.93 8.73 10.29
C THR A 220 16.30 8.82 9.62
N ASP A 221 17.37 8.44 10.32
CA ASP A 221 18.74 8.44 9.81
C ASP A 221 18.89 7.48 8.62
N HIS A 222 18.28 6.29 8.70
CA HIS A 222 18.29 5.34 7.59
C HIS A 222 17.52 5.85 6.36
N LEU A 223 16.37 6.49 6.57
CA LEU A 223 15.62 7.13 5.48
C LEU A 223 16.45 8.24 4.83
N GLU A 224 17.14 9.07 5.62
CA GLU A 224 18.00 10.12 5.08
C GLU A 224 19.11 9.54 4.20
N LEU A 225 19.78 8.48 4.68
CA LEU A 225 20.82 7.79 3.91
C LEU A 225 20.29 7.24 2.59
N LEU A 226 19.12 6.60 2.62
CA LEU A 226 18.46 6.03 1.43
C LEU A 226 18.10 7.09 0.39
N TYR A 227 17.51 8.21 0.82
CA TYR A 227 17.15 9.29 -0.10
C TYR A 227 18.41 9.95 -0.70
N ARG A 228 19.46 10.11 0.11
CA ARG A 228 20.76 10.63 -0.34
C ARG A 228 21.41 9.72 -1.37
N GLU A 229 21.41 8.39 -1.15
CA GLU A 229 21.93 7.39 -2.09
C GLU A 229 21.24 7.48 -3.46
N LYS A 230 19.93 7.76 -3.47
CA LYS A 230 19.11 7.87 -4.68
C LYS A 230 19.14 9.26 -5.32
N GLY A 231 19.84 10.23 -4.72
CA GLY A 231 19.88 11.61 -5.21
C GLY A 231 18.53 12.33 -5.13
N LEU A 232 17.63 11.87 -4.25
CA LEU A 232 16.30 12.45 -4.08
C LEU A 232 16.35 13.59 -3.05
N PRO A 233 15.63 14.70 -3.28
CA PRO A 233 15.53 15.76 -2.28
C PRO A 233 14.75 15.24 -1.07
N CYS A 234 15.38 15.26 0.11
CA CYS A 234 14.72 14.94 1.37
C CYS A 234 14.59 16.20 2.23
N SER A 235 13.36 16.61 2.52
CA SER A 235 13.09 17.61 3.56
C SER A 235 12.88 16.92 4.90
N ALA A 236 13.23 17.59 6.00
CA ALA A 236 13.03 17.06 7.35
C ALA A 236 11.58 16.63 7.61
N GLY A 237 10.60 17.35 7.04
CA GLY A 237 9.18 16.99 7.16
C GLY A 237 8.80 15.68 6.45
N VAL A 238 9.39 15.40 5.28
CA VAL A 238 9.16 14.15 4.54
C VAL A 238 9.76 12.96 5.31
N LEU A 239 10.99 13.12 5.82
CA LEU A 239 11.66 12.11 6.62
C LEU A 239 10.89 11.79 7.91
N ALA A 240 10.48 12.83 8.65
CA ALA A 240 9.71 12.67 9.89
C ALA A 240 8.37 11.94 9.64
N ARG A 241 7.65 12.29 8.57
CA ARG A 241 6.39 11.62 8.22
C ARG A 241 6.61 10.15 7.88
N ARG A 242 7.59 9.84 7.04
CA ARG A 242 7.92 8.45 6.67
C ARG A 242 8.40 7.63 7.86
N ALA A 243 9.19 8.21 8.74
CA ALA A 243 9.62 7.54 9.97
C ALA A 243 8.44 7.21 10.88
N ALA A 244 7.48 8.14 11.03
CA ALA A 244 6.26 7.91 11.81
C ALA A 244 5.37 6.81 11.21
N GLU A 245 5.22 6.77 9.88
CA GLU A 245 4.48 5.71 9.18
C GLU A 245 5.10 4.33 9.44
N ILE A 246 6.42 4.20 9.27
CA ILE A 246 7.14 2.95 9.55
C ILE A 246 6.96 2.55 11.01
N ALA A 247 7.10 3.49 11.95
CA ALA A 247 6.96 3.22 13.36
C ALA A 247 5.56 2.72 13.73
N GLN A 248 4.52 3.29 13.11
CA GLN A 248 3.13 2.84 13.28
C GLN A 248 2.92 1.42 12.73
N ASP A 249 3.45 1.11 11.54
CA ASP A 249 3.34 -0.22 10.94
C ASP A 249 4.07 -1.28 11.79
N VAL A 250 5.25 -0.93 12.30
CA VAL A 250 6.03 -1.79 13.18
C VAL A 250 5.28 -2.05 14.49
N ALA A 251 4.70 -1.02 15.10
CA ALA A 251 3.93 -1.15 16.34
C ALA A 251 2.69 -2.06 16.18
N LEU A 252 2.15 -2.20 14.96
CA LEU A 252 1.02 -3.08 14.68
C LEU A 252 1.42 -4.55 14.53
N VAL A 253 2.65 -4.83 14.11
CA VAL A 253 3.09 -6.19 13.73
C VAL A 253 4.03 -6.80 14.77
N ALA A 254 4.87 -5.98 15.40
CA ALA A 254 5.89 -6.44 16.34
C ALA A 254 5.29 -6.80 17.69
N ARG A 255 5.64 -7.98 18.20
CA ARG A 255 5.19 -8.47 19.51
C ARG A 255 6.21 -8.25 20.61
N ASP A 256 7.47 -8.13 20.22
CA ASP A 256 8.62 -7.90 21.09
C ASP A 256 9.68 -7.05 20.36
N PRO A 257 10.76 -6.66 21.06
CA PRO A 257 11.77 -5.80 20.45
C PRO A 257 12.53 -6.39 19.26
N ALA A 258 12.74 -7.71 19.24
CA ALA A 258 13.44 -8.36 18.14
C ALA A 258 12.55 -8.38 16.88
N ASP A 259 11.25 -8.61 17.05
CA ASP A 259 10.28 -8.48 15.96
C ASP A 259 10.24 -7.05 15.40
N ALA A 260 10.36 -6.04 16.25
CA ALA A 260 10.34 -4.64 15.84
C ALA A 260 11.54 -4.28 14.96
N GLU A 261 12.74 -4.73 15.33
CA GLU A 261 13.95 -4.52 14.53
C GLU A 261 13.86 -5.18 13.15
N ILE A 262 13.32 -6.40 13.10
CA ILE A 262 13.08 -7.11 11.83
C ILE A 262 12.04 -6.35 10.99
N ALA A 263 10.94 -5.89 11.59
CA ALA A 263 9.90 -5.15 10.90
C ALA A 263 10.41 -3.81 10.34
N VAL A 264 11.21 -3.06 11.11
CA VAL A 264 11.88 -1.83 10.66
C VAL A 264 12.79 -2.12 9.47
N SER A 265 13.64 -3.14 9.59
CA SER A 265 14.57 -3.54 8.51
C SER A 265 13.83 -3.89 7.23
N MET A 266 12.73 -4.64 7.33
CA MET A 266 11.89 -5.01 6.19
C MET A 266 11.18 -3.80 5.57
N ALA A 267 10.69 -2.87 6.37
CA ALA A 267 10.08 -1.64 5.90
C ALA A 267 11.08 -0.77 5.11
N LEU A 268 12.30 -0.59 5.66
CA LEU A 268 13.37 0.16 5.01
C LEU A 268 13.83 -0.48 3.69
N LEU A 269 14.00 -1.81 3.67
CA LEU A 269 14.32 -2.55 2.44
C LEU A 269 13.24 -2.36 1.36
N THR A 270 11.97 -2.33 1.78
CA THR A 270 10.86 -2.11 0.85
C THR A 270 10.92 -0.71 0.25
N ILE A 271 11.14 0.31 1.08
CA ILE A 271 11.29 1.70 0.63
C ILE A 271 12.47 1.83 -0.34
N ARG A 272 13.63 1.25 -0.02
CA ARG A 272 14.82 1.25 -0.89
C ARG A 272 14.56 0.66 -2.28
N ARG A 273 13.67 -0.33 -2.37
CA ARG A 273 13.29 -0.98 -3.64
C ARG A 273 12.34 -0.12 -4.47
N THR A 274 11.50 0.69 -3.81
CA THR A 274 10.50 1.54 -4.46
C THR A 274 11.01 2.92 -4.86
N LEU A 275 12.08 3.42 -4.21
CA LEU A 275 12.78 4.65 -4.56
C LEU A 275 13.79 4.41 -5.70
#